data_AF-A0A5C9E0E0-F1
#
_entry.id   AF-A0A5C9E0E0-F1
#
_cell.length_a   1.000
_cell.length_b   1.000
_cell.length_c   1.000
_cell.angle_alpha   90.00
_cell.angle_beta   90.00
_cell.angle_gamma   90.00
#
_symmetry.space_group_name_H-M   'P 1'
#
loop_
_entity.id
_entity.type
_entity.pdbx_description
1 polymer ?
#
loop_
_entity_poly.entity_id
_entity_poly.type
_entity_poly.pdbx_seq_one_letter_code
_entity_poly.pdbx_strand_id
1 'polypeptide(L)'
;MRIAVSSTGPNLDSDVVPRFGRCQYFVLVDTDTMATELIENTAAMASGGAGIHAAQMVAQAGAKTVLTGNLGPNATEALAELGLETVLGVSGIVREAVEKFKAGELNSSSPTGDSSGQTYGAGMGMGGGRGAGMGAGMGRGRGGGGRRGGGRGLGMKRWAGSGMYAQDRPPISDDIDLLKTQITKMQEQLKRLEKRLDEMEK
;
A
#
# COMPACT_ATOMS: atom_id res chain seq x y z
N MET A 1 14.18 9.28 -23.00
CA MET A 1 13.16 9.54 -21.94
C MET A 1 13.56 8.77 -20.70
N ARG A 2 13.38 9.31 -19.47
CA ARG A 2 13.82 8.62 -18.25
C ARG A 2 12.70 7.83 -17.58
N ILE A 3 12.99 6.57 -17.25
CA ILE A 3 12.11 5.64 -16.56
C ILE A 3 12.77 5.25 -15.25
N ALA A 4 12.04 5.23 -14.14
CA ALA A 4 12.51 4.68 -12.87
C ALA A 4 11.90 3.31 -12.62
N VAL A 5 12.72 2.34 -12.23
CA VAL A 5 12.28 0.98 -11.92
C VAL A 5 12.60 0.66 -10.46
N SER A 6 11.58 0.23 -9.70
CA SER A 6 11.80 -0.22 -8.31
C SER A 6 12.55 -1.55 -8.30
N SER A 7 13.71 -1.61 -7.66
CA SER A 7 14.65 -2.73 -7.75
C SER A 7 15.10 -3.25 -6.38
N THR A 8 15.40 -4.54 -6.33
CA THR A 8 16.03 -5.22 -5.18
C THR A 8 17.52 -4.92 -5.09
N GLY A 9 18.15 -4.59 -6.22
CA GLY A 9 19.59 -4.39 -6.34
C GLY A 9 19.98 -3.23 -7.25
N PRO A 10 21.28 -2.94 -7.34
CA PRO A 10 21.80 -1.75 -8.01
C PRO A 10 21.86 -1.83 -9.54
N ASN A 11 21.60 -3.00 -10.13
CA ASN A 11 21.90 -3.29 -11.53
C ASN A 11 20.64 -3.63 -12.34
N LEU A 12 20.74 -3.55 -13.67
CA LEU A 12 19.69 -3.96 -14.62
C LEU A 12 19.27 -5.43 -14.52
N ASP A 13 20.15 -6.28 -13.99
CA ASP A 13 19.90 -7.71 -13.85
C ASP A 13 19.26 -8.06 -12.49
N SER A 14 18.91 -7.03 -11.70
CA SER A 14 18.22 -7.19 -10.42
C SER A 14 16.72 -7.36 -10.64
N ASP A 15 16.05 -7.96 -9.66
CA ASP A 15 14.61 -8.15 -9.68
C ASP A 15 13.84 -6.87 -9.35
N VAL A 16 12.71 -6.69 -10.03
CA VAL A 16 11.73 -5.64 -9.75
C VAL A 16 11.03 -5.92 -8.43
N VAL A 17 10.92 -4.89 -7.59
CA VAL A 17 10.28 -5.00 -6.27
C VAL A 17 8.78 -4.72 -6.36
N PRO A 18 7.92 -5.55 -5.75
CA PRO A 18 6.48 -5.32 -5.75
C PRO A 18 5.99 -4.10 -4.97
N ARG A 19 6.83 -3.49 -4.14
CA ARG A 19 6.46 -2.39 -3.25
C ARG A 19 7.33 -1.17 -3.53
N PHE A 20 6.79 -0.20 -4.26
CA PHE A 20 7.47 1.03 -4.64
C PHE A 20 8.10 1.79 -3.47
N GLY A 21 7.31 2.25 -2.50
CA GLY A 21 7.80 3.17 -1.46
C GLY A 21 8.87 2.59 -0.52
N ARG A 22 9.04 1.27 -0.50
CA ARG A 22 10.02 0.57 0.35
C ARG A 22 10.95 -0.34 -0.44
N CYS A 23 11.11 -0.13 -1.75
CA CYS A 23 12.19 -0.79 -2.47
C CYS A 23 13.53 -0.27 -1.95
N GLN A 24 14.61 -1.04 -2.16
CA GLN A 24 15.94 -0.62 -1.73
C GLN A 24 16.55 0.38 -2.72
N TYR A 25 16.28 0.19 -4.01
CA TYR A 25 16.87 0.99 -5.07
C TYR A 25 15.83 1.38 -6.12
N PHE A 26 16.08 2.51 -6.76
CA PHE A 26 15.49 2.92 -8.03
C PHE A 26 16.58 2.89 -9.09
N VAL A 27 16.37 2.08 -10.14
CA VAL A 27 17.23 2.08 -11.32
C VAL A 27 16.58 3.00 -12.34
N LEU A 28 17.19 4.16 -12.58
CA LEU A 28 16.79 5.06 -13.66
C LEU A 28 17.44 4.61 -14.95
N VAL A 29 16.63 4.53 -16.01
CA VAL A 29 17.07 4.14 -17.33
C VAL A 29 16.60 5.18 -18.33
N ASP A 30 17.53 5.69 -19.13
CA ASP A 30 17.18 6.48 -20.30
C ASP A 30 16.84 5.57 -21.48
N THR A 31 15.60 5.64 -21.98
CA THR A 31 15.12 4.83 -23.11
C THR A 31 15.89 5.05 -24.41
N ASP A 32 16.53 6.21 -24.55
CA ASP A 32 17.14 6.65 -25.80
C ASP A 32 18.59 6.16 -25.88
N THR A 33 19.32 6.22 -24.76
CA THR A 33 20.75 5.83 -24.68
C THR A 33 20.98 4.51 -23.95
N MET A 34 19.97 3.97 -23.27
CA MET A 34 20.09 2.86 -22.30
C MET A 34 21.06 3.16 -21.15
N ALA A 35 21.40 4.44 -20.92
CA ALA A 35 22.22 4.85 -19.78
C ALA A 35 21.45 4.60 -18.48
N THR A 36 22.15 4.05 -17.49
CA THR A 36 21.56 3.72 -16.19
C THR A 36 22.16 4.55 -15.08
N GLU A 37 21.30 5.07 -14.23
CA GLU A 37 21.66 5.76 -13.01
C GLU A 37 21.00 5.06 -11.82
N LEU A 38 21.75 4.87 -10.75
CA LEU A 38 21.27 4.22 -9.54
C LEU A 38 20.93 5.25 -8.49
N ILE A 39 19.75 5.11 -7.87
CA ILE A 39 19.37 5.88 -6.70
C ILE A 39 19.00 4.93 -5.56
N GLU A 40 19.64 5.12 -4.40
CA GLU A 40 19.26 4.42 -3.18
C GLU A 40 18.03 5.06 -2.54
N ASN A 41 17.05 4.24 -2.17
CA ASN A 41 15.81 4.73 -1.59
C ASN A 41 15.95 4.99 -0.09
N THR A 42 16.35 6.22 0.26
CA THR A 42 16.40 6.66 1.67
C THR A 42 15.01 6.68 2.34
N ALA A 43 13.93 6.69 1.56
CA ALA A 43 12.56 6.63 2.08
C ALA A 43 12.14 5.23 2.56
N ALA A 44 12.90 4.18 2.22
CA ALA A 44 12.57 2.81 2.60
C ALA A 44 12.44 2.62 4.12
N MET A 45 13.23 3.37 4.89
CA MET A 45 13.28 3.35 6.35
C MET A 45 12.34 4.36 7.02
N ALA A 46 11.57 5.13 6.25
CA ALA A 46 10.65 6.11 6.82
C ALA A 46 9.54 5.42 7.64
N SER A 47 9.29 5.93 8.84
CA SER A 47 8.24 5.44 9.75
C SER A 47 6.84 5.64 9.17
N GLY A 48 6.67 6.67 8.32
CA GLY A 48 5.46 6.96 7.57
C GLY A 48 5.78 7.70 6.27
N GLY A 49 4.84 7.73 5.33
CA GLY A 49 5.00 8.53 4.10
C GLY A 49 6.05 8.03 3.09
N ALA A 50 6.59 6.81 3.27
CA ALA A 50 7.66 6.26 2.42
C ALA A 50 7.37 6.36 0.91
N GLY A 51 6.11 6.15 0.49
CA GLY A 51 5.69 6.30 -0.91
C GLY A 51 5.75 7.74 -1.44
N ILE A 52 5.39 8.73 -0.62
CA ILE A 52 5.43 10.15 -0.99
C ILE A 52 6.89 10.60 -1.15
N HIS A 53 7.73 10.23 -0.19
CA HIS A 53 9.16 10.56 -0.23
C HIS A 53 9.87 9.89 -1.41
N ALA A 54 9.55 8.62 -1.69
CA ALA A 54 10.04 7.92 -2.86
C ALA A 54 9.59 8.59 -4.18
N ALA A 55 8.33 9.02 -4.26
CA ALA A 55 7.82 9.74 -5.43
C ALA A 55 8.58 11.05 -5.68
N GLN A 56 8.83 11.83 -4.62
CA GLN A 56 9.62 13.07 -4.71
C GLN A 56 11.05 12.80 -5.18
N MET A 57 11.70 11.77 -4.65
CA MET A 57 13.06 11.38 -5.03
C MET A 57 13.15 11.03 -6.52
N VAL A 58 12.20 10.22 -7.00
CA VAL A 58 12.15 9.80 -8.41
C VAL A 58 11.81 10.97 -9.34
N ALA A 59 10.94 11.89 -8.92
CA ALA A 59 10.65 13.12 -9.68
C ALA A 59 11.88 14.03 -9.78
N GLN A 60 12.61 14.22 -8.67
CA GLN A 60 13.82 15.05 -8.63
C GLN A 60 14.94 14.48 -9.53
N ALA A 61 14.99 13.16 -9.69
CA ALA A 61 15.89 12.49 -10.61
C ALA A 61 15.51 12.65 -12.10
N GLY A 62 14.37 13.31 -12.38
CA GLY A 62 13.90 13.60 -13.72
C GLY A 62 13.27 12.40 -14.43
N ALA A 63 12.82 11.39 -13.69
CA ALA A 63 11.99 10.33 -14.27
C ALA A 63 10.68 10.91 -14.81
N LYS A 64 10.13 10.29 -15.85
CA LYS A 64 8.78 10.59 -16.39
C LYS A 64 7.81 9.45 -16.13
N THR A 65 8.32 8.22 -16.08
CA THR A 65 7.51 7.02 -15.89
C THR A 65 8.13 6.15 -14.80
N VAL A 66 7.30 5.54 -13.97
CA VAL A 66 7.69 4.61 -12.91
C VAL A 66 7.16 3.21 -13.22
N LEU A 67 8.06 2.23 -13.28
CA LEU A 67 7.74 0.81 -13.39
C LEU A 67 7.86 0.16 -12.01
N THR A 68 6.77 -0.41 -11.51
CA THR A 68 6.76 -1.09 -10.22
C THR A 68 5.68 -2.17 -10.17
N GLY A 69 5.75 -3.06 -9.18
CA GLY A 69 4.69 -4.05 -9.00
C GLY A 69 3.41 -3.39 -8.48
N ASN A 70 3.45 -2.78 -7.29
CA ASN A 70 2.30 -2.16 -6.66
C ASN A 70 2.61 -0.77 -6.08
N LEU A 71 1.62 0.11 -6.18
CA LEU A 71 1.57 1.41 -5.52
C LEU A 71 0.44 1.43 -4.48
N GLY A 72 0.71 2.06 -3.33
CA GLY A 72 -0.32 2.38 -2.35
C GLY A 72 -1.00 3.72 -2.68
N PRO A 73 -2.17 4.02 -2.08
CA PRO A 73 -2.97 5.20 -2.42
C PRO A 73 -2.17 6.51 -2.35
N ASN A 74 -1.42 6.71 -1.26
CA ASN A 74 -0.61 7.91 -1.05
C ASN A 74 0.54 8.04 -2.09
N ALA A 75 1.08 6.92 -2.56
CA ALA A 75 2.16 6.94 -3.55
C ALA A 75 1.59 7.25 -4.95
N THR A 76 0.45 6.66 -5.29
CA THR A 76 -0.24 6.92 -6.56
C THR A 76 -0.64 8.39 -6.67
N GLU A 77 -1.21 8.96 -5.61
CA GLU A 77 -1.60 10.37 -5.56
C GLU A 77 -0.38 11.29 -5.70
N ALA A 78 0.69 11.04 -4.92
CA ALA A 78 1.92 11.83 -5.01
C ALA A 78 2.59 11.75 -6.39
N LEU A 79 2.63 10.57 -7.03
CA LEU A 79 3.19 10.42 -8.37
C LEU A 79 2.36 11.18 -9.41
N ALA A 80 1.03 11.12 -9.31
CA ALA A 80 0.13 11.85 -10.20
C ALA A 80 0.26 13.37 -10.07
N GLU A 81 0.36 13.90 -8.84
CA GLU A 81 0.60 15.33 -8.59
C GLU A 81 1.94 15.81 -9.17
N LEU A 82 2.95 14.94 -9.19
CA LEU A 82 4.27 15.20 -9.77
C LEU A 82 4.30 15.01 -11.30
N GLY A 83 3.17 14.63 -11.92
CA GLY A 83 3.07 14.39 -13.36
C GLY A 83 3.83 13.15 -13.83
N LEU A 84 4.08 12.20 -12.94
CA LEU A 84 4.75 10.93 -13.24
C LEU A 84 3.73 9.89 -13.71
N GLU A 85 3.99 9.29 -14.87
CA GLU A 85 3.24 8.12 -15.33
C GLU A 85 3.63 6.90 -14.51
N THR A 86 2.68 5.99 -14.27
CA THR A 86 2.94 4.79 -13.48
C THR A 86 2.45 3.56 -14.22
N VAL A 87 3.26 2.51 -14.19
CA VAL A 87 2.95 1.21 -14.75
C VAL A 87 3.05 0.21 -13.61
N LEU A 88 1.93 -0.46 -13.37
CA LEU A 88 1.75 -1.43 -12.29
C LEU A 88 1.79 -2.86 -12.83
N GLY A 89 1.96 -3.82 -11.92
CA GLY A 89 2.02 -5.24 -12.26
C GLY A 89 3.34 -5.68 -12.87
N VAL A 90 4.37 -4.83 -12.83
CA VAL A 90 5.69 -5.14 -13.37
C VAL A 90 6.42 -6.12 -12.44
N SER A 91 6.97 -7.18 -13.01
CA SER A 91 7.72 -8.22 -12.31
C SER A 91 8.81 -8.80 -13.20
N GLY A 92 9.75 -9.55 -12.60
CA GLY A 92 10.93 -10.08 -13.28
C GLY A 92 12.12 -9.14 -13.21
N ILE A 93 13.00 -9.21 -14.20
CA ILE A 93 14.27 -8.48 -14.23
C ILE A 93 14.05 -7.03 -14.72
N VAL A 94 14.77 -6.06 -14.13
CA VAL A 94 14.68 -4.63 -14.51
C VAL A 94 14.91 -4.43 -16.01
N ARG A 95 15.91 -5.07 -16.60
CA ARG A 95 16.17 -5.04 -18.06
C ARG A 95 14.95 -5.43 -18.87
N GLU A 96 14.34 -6.56 -18.56
CA GLU A 96 13.16 -7.06 -19.27
C GLU A 96 11.96 -6.13 -19.09
N ALA A 97 11.79 -5.56 -17.90
CA ALA A 97 10.73 -4.58 -17.64
C ALA A 97 10.86 -3.34 -18.54
N VAL A 98 12.08 -2.82 -18.69
CA VAL A 98 12.36 -1.68 -19.57
C VAL A 98 12.14 -2.03 -21.04
N GLU A 99 12.57 -3.23 -21.47
CA GLU A 99 12.37 -3.71 -22.84
C GLU A 99 10.88 -3.89 -23.18
N LYS A 100 10.11 -4.52 -22.29
CA LYS A 100 8.65 -4.68 -22.44
C LYS A 100 7.93 -3.33 -22.45
N PHE A 101 8.39 -2.37 -21.64
CA PHE A 101 7.86 -1.01 -21.67
C PHE A 101 8.15 -0.34 -23.03
N LYS A 102 9.38 -0.46 -23.55
CA LYS A 102 9.78 0.09 -24.86
C LYS A 102 9.02 -0.57 -26.02
N ALA A 103 8.69 -1.85 -25.89
CA ALA A 103 7.85 -2.59 -26.84
C ALA A 103 6.35 -2.22 -26.75
N GLY A 104 5.95 -1.45 -25.74
CA GLY A 104 4.56 -1.06 -25.51
C GLY A 104 3.70 -2.15 -24.86
N GLU A 105 4.28 -3.27 -24.44
CA GLU A 105 3.56 -4.42 -23.87
C GLU A 105 3.01 -4.14 -22.47
N LEU A 106 3.62 -3.19 -21.74
CA LEU A 106 3.20 -2.83 -20.38
C LEU A 106 2.17 -1.69 -20.32
N ASN A 107 1.83 -1.09 -21.46
CA ASN A 107 0.88 0.03 -21.54
C ASN A 107 -0.53 -0.47 -21.90
N SER A 108 -1.23 -1.11 -20.95
CA SER A 108 -2.68 -1.29 -21.04
C SER A 108 -3.34 -1.46 -19.67
N SER A 109 -3.34 -0.39 -18.88
CA SER A 109 -4.40 -0.19 -17.89
C SER A 109 -4.98 1.21 -18.05
N SER A 110 -5.74 1.40 -19.13
CA SER A 110 -6.84 2.35 -19.09
C SER A 110 -7.77 1.96 -17.94
N PRO A 111 -8.29 2.92 -17.15
CA PRO A 111 -9.28 2.61 -16.13
C PRO A 111 -10.61 2.41 -16.83
N THR A 112 -10.90 1.20 -17.32
CA THR A 112 -12.26 0.85 -17.72
C THR A 112 -13.08 0.54 -16.48
N GLY A 113 -13.56 1.60 -15.84
CA GLY A 113 -14.87 1.54 -15.20
C GLY A 113 -15.92 1.55 -16.30
N ASP A 114 -16.43 0.37 -16.67
CA ASP A 114 -17.66 0.20 -17.44
C ASP A 114 -18.01 -1.30 -17.48
N SER A 115 -19.30 -1.56 -17.44
CA SER A 115 -19.92 -2.87 -17.33
C SER A 115 -20.31 -3.37 -18.71
N SER A 116 -19.91 -4.58 -19.13
CA SER A 116 -20.70 -5.51 -19.97
C SER A 116 -19.83 -6.49 -20.80
N GLY A 117 -20.08 -7.80 -20.63
CA GLY A 117 -19.92 -8.87 -21.64
C GLY A 117 -18.52 -9.14 -22.22
N GLN A 118 -18.05 -10.35 -22.52
CA GLN A 118 -18.66 -11.67 -22.67
C GLN A 118 -17.52 -12.69 -22.84
N THR A 119 -17.72 -13.86 -22.21
CA THR A 119 -17.59 -15.21 -22.82
C THR A 119 -16.21 -15.70 -23.29
N TYR A 120 -15.73 -16.78 -22.67
CA TYR A 120 -15.62 -18.11 -23.32
C TYR A 120 -15.88 -19.22 -22.29
N GLY A 121 -16.99 -19.94 -22.47
CA GLY A 121 -17.42 -21.08 -21.65
C GLY A 121 -18.74 -21.63 -22.19
N ALA A 122 -18.66 -22.36 -23.30
CA ALA A 122 -19.80 -22.95 -24.00
C ALA A 122 -20.43 -24.10 -23.20
N GLY A 123 -21.76 -24.18 -23.16
CA GLY A 123 -22.45 -25.44 -22.84
C GLY A 123 -23.86 -25.36 -22.25
N MET A 124 -24.87 -25.32 -23.13
CA MET A 124 -26.26 -25.77 -22.96
C MET A 124 -27.17 -25.08 -21.93
N GLY A 125 -28.12 -24.32 -22.46
CA GLY A 125 -29.33 -23.93 -21.74
C GLY A 125 -30.36 -25.04 -21.67
N MET A 126 -31.21 -24.98 -20.63
CA MET A 126 -32.60 -25.41 -20.72
C MET A 126 -33.41 -24.63 -19.69
N GLY A 127 -34.29 -23.76 -20.19
CA GLY A 127 -35.28 -23.06 -19.38
C GLY A 127 -36.30 -24.03 -18.80
N GLY A 128 -36.89 -23.62 -17.67
CA GLY A 128 -37.92 -24.40 -17.01
C GLY A 128 -38.47 -23.70 -15.78
N GLY A 129 -39.16 -22.58 -15.97
CA GLY A 129 -40.04 -22.06 -14.93
C GLY A 129 -41.11 -23.09 -14.58
N ARG A 130 -41.30 -23.35 -13.28
CA ARG A 130 -42.53 -23.93 -12.73
C ARG A 130 -42.66 -23.47 -11.29
N GLY A 131 -43.60 -22.57 -11.08
CA GLY A 131 -44.08 -22.24 -9.74
C GLY A 131 -44.73 -23.47 -9.08
N ALA A 132 -44.67 -23.49 -7.76
CA ALA A 132 -45.62 -24.18 -6.90
C ALA A 132 -45.56 -23.48 -5.54
N GLY A 133 -46.55 -22.62 -5.27
CA GLY A 133 -46.82 -22.19 -3.92
C GLY A 133 -47.37 -23.35 -3.10
N MET A 134 -47.12 -23.34 -1.80
CA MET A 134 -48.06 -23.88 -0.82
C MET A 134 -47.75 -23.27 0.54
N GLY A 135 -48.64 -22.37 0.97
CA GLY A 135 -48.72 -21.96 2.36
C GLY A 135 -49.29 -23.09 3.21
N ALA A 136 -48.89 -23.13 4.47
CA ALA A 136 -49.64 -23.79 5.53
C ALA A 136 -49.22 -23.17 6.86
N GLY A 137 -50.11 -22.35 7.43
CA GLY A 137 -50.00 -21.96 8.83
C GLY A 137 -50.36 -23.12 9.75
N MET A 138 -49.89 -23.05 11.00
CA MET A 138 -50.52 -23.74 12.12
C MET A 138 -50.15 -23.02 13.41
N GLY A 139 -51.11 -22.26 13.95
CA GLY A 139 -51.04 -21.75 15.31
C GLY A 139 -51.44 -22.79 16.36
N ARG A 140 -51.04 -22.52 17.61
CA ARG A 140 -51.48 -23.05 18.93
C ARG A 140 -50.21 -23.22 19.77
N GLY A 141 -50.07 -22.73 20.99
CA GLY A 141 -51.00 -22.12 21.93
C GLY A 141 -50.51 -22.44 23.34
N ARG A 142 -50.64 -21.45 24.25
CA ARG A 142 -51.00 -21.58 25.66
C ARG A 142 -50.05 -22.34 26.62
N GLY A 143 -49.56 -21.62 27.64
CA GLY A 143 -49.08 -22.24 28.88
C GLY A 143 -48.32 -21.27 29.78
N GLY A 144 -49.05 -20.53 30.62
CA GLY A 144 -48.47 -19.65 31.64
C GLY A 144 -47.97 -20.41 32.89
N GLY A 145 -47.09 -19.75 33.65
CA GLY A 145 -46.63 -20.22 34.96
C GLY A 145 -45.41 -19.42 35.41
N GLY A 146 -45.63 -18.39 36.22
CA GLY A 146 -44.63 -17.37 36.57
C GLY A 146 -43.54 -17.80 37.55
N ARG A 147 -42.52 -16.93 37.65
CA ARG A 147 -41.69 -16.58 38.82
C ARG A 147 -40.70 -15.51 38.33
N ARG A 148 -40.95 -14.23 38.62
CA ARG A 148 -40.44 -13.48 39.78
C ARG A 148 -38.92 -13.26 39.71
N GLY A 149 -38.53 -12.04 39.32
CA GLY A 149 -37.30 -11.41 39.80
C GLY A 149 -36.30 -10.99 38.72
N GLY A 150 -35.97 -9.69 38.71
CA GLY A 150 -34.74 -9.18 38.09
C GLY A 150 -34.98 -8.44 36.79
N GLY A 151 -35.17 -7.12 36.89
CA GLY A 151 -35.11 -6.24 35.73
C GLY A 151 -33.71 -6.16 35.12
N ARG A 152 -33.69 -5.48 33.97
CA ARG A 152 -32.56 -4.96 33.18
C ARG A 152 -32.15 -5.82 31.98
N GLY A 153 -32.54 -5.31 30.82
CA GLY A 153 -31.61 -5.11 29.70
C GLY A 153 -31.31 -6.35 28.87
N LEU A 154 -32.05 -6.49 27.77
CA LEU A 154 -31.68 -7.30 26.62
C LEU A 154 -30.26 -6.95 26.13
N GLY A 155 -29.47 -7.98 25.85
CA GLY A 155 -28.25 -7.83 25.04
C GLY A 155 -27.23 -8.96 25.10
N MET A 156 -27.63 -10.23 25.18
CA MET A 156 -26.70 -11.37 25.03
C MET A 156 -26.97 -12.10 23.72
N LYS A 157 -26.01 -12.07 22.78
CA LYS A 157 -25.36 -13.26 22.18
C LYS A 157 -24.61 -12.96 20.88
N ARG A 158 -23.50 -13.70 20.74
CA ARG A 158 -22.58 -13.91 19.59
C ARG A 158 -21.41 -12.92 19.63
N TRP A 159 -20.17 -13.34 19.87
CA TRP A 159 -19.48 -14.45 19.22
C TRP A 159 -18.37 -14.98 20.14
N ALA A 160 -18.36 -16.29 20.39
CA ALA A 160 -17.17 -16.99 20.85
C ALA A 160 -16.26 -17.20 19.62
N GLY A 161 -15.00 -16.77 19.70
CA GLY A 161 -14.03 -16.95 18.63
C GLY A 161 -12.69 -16.32 18.94
N SER A 162 -11.82 -17.12 19.56
CA SER A 162 -10.38 -17.19 19.26
C SER A 162 -9.47 -15.99 19.56
N GLY A 163 -8.45 -16.26 20.39
CA GLY A 163 -7.13 -15.66 20.22
C GLY A 163 -6.79 -14.50 21.15
N MET A 164 -6.32 -14.85 22.34
CA MET A 164 -5.60 -13.94 23.23
C MET A 164 -4.33 -13.45 22.52
N TYR A 165 -4.34 -12.20 22.06
CA TYR A 165 -3.15 -11.34 22.02
C TYR A 165 -3.59 -9.97 22.54
N ALA A 166 -3.70 -9.87 23.86
CA ALA A 166 -3.58 -8.57 24.51
C ALA A 166 -2.15 -8.09 24.24
N GLN A 167 -2.00 -7.14 23.32
CA GLN A 167 -0.75 -6.40 23.22
C GLN A 167 -0.68 -5.53 24.48
N ASP A 168 0.21 -5.90 25.40
CA ASP A 168 0.68 -5.02 26.47
C ASP A 168 1.23 -3.75 25.83
N ARG A 169 0.39 -2.72 25.72
CA ARG A 169 0.90 -1.37 25.52
C ARG A 169 1.58 -0.98 26.85
N PRO A 170 2.88 -0.64 26.84
CA PRO A 170 3.54 -0.17 28.05
C PRO A 170 2.82 1.07 28.60
N PRO A 171 2.89 1.29 29.93
CA PRO A 171 2.19 2.39 30.57
C PRO A 171 2.66 3.73 30.00
N ILE A 172 1.72 4.68 29.83
CA ILE A 172 1.89 6.03 29.26
C ILE A 172 3.07 6.81 29.91
N SER A 173 3.48 6.43 31.13
CA SER A 173 4.65 7.00 31.81
C SER A 173 5.96 6.80 31.05
N ASP A 174 6.15 5.64 30.43
CA ASP A 174 7.41 5.27 29.77
C ASP A 174 7.62 6.07 28.48
N ASP A 175 6.52 6.41 27.81
CA ASP A 175 6.52 7.27 26.61
C ASP A 175 6.95 8.70 26.92
N ILE A 176 6.57 9.25 28.08
CA ILE A 176 6.93 10.61 28.48
C ILE A 176 8.45 10.72 28.72
N ASP A 177 9.05 9.75 29.39
CA ASP A 177 10.48 9.80 29.70
C ASP A 177 11.34 9.48 28.46
N LEU A 178 10.84 8.64 27.55
CA LEU A 178 11.42 8.46 26.20
C LEU A 178 11.40 9.78 25.42
N LEU A 179 10.26 10.48 25.40
CA LEU A 179 10.13 11.76 24.70
C LEU A 179 11.04 12.85 25.31
N LYS A 180 11.14 12.93 26.64
CA LYS A 180 12.09 13.84 27.30
C LYS A 180 13.54 13.52 26.91
N THR A 181 13.90 12.24 26.87
CA THR A 181 15.25 11.80 26.45
C THR A 181 15.52 12.12 24.99
N GLN A 182 14.50 12.08 24.13
CA GLN A 182 14.63 12.47 22.73
C GLN A 182 14.82 13.98 22.57
N ILE A 183 14.07 14.78 23.34
CA ILE A 183 14.19 16.25 23.34
C ILE A 183 15.60 16.68 23.77
N THR A 184 16.15 16.10 24.83
CA THR A 184 17.50 16.47 25.32
C THR A 184 18.58 16.14 24.30
N LYS A 185 18.48 14.98 23.64
CA LYS A 185 19.40 14.61 22.54
C LYS A 185 19.34 15.59 21.38
N MET A 186 18.15 16.02 20.98
CA MET A 186 18.00 17.00 19.88
C MET A 186 18.54 18.38 20.27
N GLN A 187 18.34 18.83 21.52
CA GLN A 187 18.92 20.08 22.01
C GLN A 187 20.45 20.06 21.99
N GLU A 188 21.06 18.92 22.29
CA GLU A 188 22.51 18.75 22.24
C GLU A 188 23.04 18.75 20.79
N GLN A 189 22.31 18.13 19.87
CA GLN A 189 22.61 18.21 18.44
C GLN A 189 22.53 19.65 17.91
N LEU A 190 21.52 20.41 18.31
CA LEU A 190 21.37 21.82 17.93
C LEU A 190 22.56 22.65 18.41
N LYS A 191 22.94 22.54 19.70
CA LYS A 191 24.12 23.25 20.23
C LYS A 191 25.41 22.91 19.49
N ARG A 192 25.55 21.66 19.03
CA ARG A 192 26.72 21.23 18.26
C ARG A 192 26.74 21.84 16.86
N LEU A 193 25.57 22.00 16.24
CA LEU A 193 25.43 22.65 14.93
C LEU A 193 25.66 24.16 15.05
N GLU A 194 25.10 24.82 16.06
CA GLU A 194 25.36 26.24 16.36
C GLU A 194 26.85 26.50 16.55
N LYS A 195 27.54 25.67 17.34
CA LYS A 195 28.99 25.82 17.53
C LYS A 195 29.79 25.65 16.24
N ARG A 196 29.37 24.74 15.35
CA ARG A 196 29.98 24.59 14.02
C ARG A 196 29.71 25.79 13.12
N LEU A 197 28.53 26.40 13.23
CA LEU A 197 28.19 27.62 12.50
C LEU A 197 29.13 28.77 12.93
N ASP A 198 29.27 29.00 14.24
CA ASP A 198 30.17 30.03 14.80
C ASP A 198 31.65 29.80 14.44
N GLU A 199 32.08 28.54 14.30
CA GLU A 199 33.43 28.18 13.85
C GLU A 199 33.66 28.48 12.37
N MET A 200 32.62 28.43 11.53
CA MET A 200 32.69 28.75 10.11
C MET A 200 32.48 30.24 9.81
N GLU A 201 31.85 31.00 10.71
CA GLU A 201 31.61 32.44 10.57
C GLU A 201 32.78 33.33 11.05
N LYS A 202 33.87 32.74 11.57
CA LYS A 202 35.13 33.42 11.91
C LYS A 202 36.18 33.27 10.83
#